data_AF-A0AAE3JME5-F1
#
_entry.id   AF-A0AAE3JME5-F1
#
_cell.length_a   1.000
_cell.length_b   1.000
_cell.length_c   1.000
_cell.angle_alpha   90.00
_cell.angle_beta   90.00
_cell.angle_gamma   90.00
#
_symmetry.space_group_name_H-M   'P 1'
#
loop_
_entity.id
_entity.type
_entity.pdbx_description
1 polymer ?
#
loop_
_entity_poly.entity_id
_entity_poly.type
_entity_poly.pdbx_seq_one_letter_code
_entity_poly.pdbx_strand_id
1 'polypeptide(L)'
;MCKKLEVINTFITIMLIAISNLTFAQVGIGTTTPQTTLDIRATNHLGAVTGSDGVLVPRVNSLGVSGSQNGQLVYLTVDDSVNGYIKGFYYWDANAWNRINTSGTGSWVNDSAGFQISSTGTNPTKATTRQFDIASHRILPNGEIEVKMIYAADSNSGASNGSGTYLFTLPNGLQFDTAKHTTYTGTSVLSNSIVGAYALPTTVNINTASGYYSSAVIIPYNSTQFRLISIGGNSNNEYIASGHYSFGANDRTIHLIFTFNGL
;
A
#
# COMPACT_ATOMS: atom_id res chain seq x y z
N MET A 1 36.49 -66.74 30.80
CA MET A 1 36.79 -65.61 29.89
C MET A 1 35.52 -65.12 29.16
N CYS A 2 34.67 -65.99 28.59
CA CYS A 2 33.41 -65.60 27.92
C CYS A 2 32.45 -64.71 28.73
N LYS A 3 32.08 -65.09 29.97
CA LYS A 3 31.09 -64.32 30.76
C LYS A 3 31.51 -62.87 31.07
N LYS A 4 32.82 -62.59 31.18
CA LYS A 4 33.33 -61.22 31.37
C LYS A 4 33.10 -60.36 30.13
N LEU A 5 33.20 -60.96 28.94
CA LEU A 5 33.02 -60.27 27.66
C LEU A 5 31.54 -59.88 27.45
N GLU A 6 30.60 -60.77 27.80
CA GLU A 6 29.16 -60.51 27.70
C GLU A 6 28.70 -59.38 28.63
N VAL A 7 29.23 -59.34 29.87
CA VAL A 7 28.93 -58.27 30.83
C VAL A 7 29.47 -56.92 30.36
N ILE A 8 30.68 -56.89 29.80
CA ILE A 8 31.28 -55.66 29.25
C ILE A 8 30.45 -55.13 28.06
N ASN A 9 30.04 -56.01 27.14
CA ASN A 9 29.23 -55.61 25.99
C ASN A 9 27.87 -55.08 26.41
N THR A 10 27.20 -55.75 27.37
CA THR A 10 25.91 -55.30 27.92
C THR A 10 26.02 -53.92 28.58
N PHE A 11 27.11 -53.68 29.32
CA PHE A 11 27.36 -52.38 29.94
C PHE A 11 27.59 -51.27 28.92
N ILE A 12 28.35 -51.53 27.85
CA ILE A 12 28.57 -50.58 26.75
C ILE A 12 27.25 -50.24 26.04
N THR A 13 26.40 -51.24 25.77
CA THR A 13 25.10 -51.01 25.13
C THR A 13 24.18 -50.15 25.99
N ILE A 14 24.09 -50.42 27.30
CA ILE A 14 23.30 -49.58 28.23
C ILE A 14 23.85 -48.16 28.29
N MET A 15 25.18 -48.00 28.30
CA MET A 15 25.82 -46.68 28.29
C MET A 15 25.51 -45.90 27.00
N LEU A 16 25.54 -46.55 25.83
CA LEU A 16 25.21 -45.92 24.55
C LEU A 16 23.73 -45.47 24.48
N ILE A 17 22.80 -46.28 24.99
CA ILE A 17 21.37 -45.93 25.07
C ILE A 17 21.12 -44.80 26.08
N ALA A 18 21.86 -44.78 27.20
CA ALA A 18 21.76 -43.69 28.17
C ALA A 18 22.26 -42.35 27.59
N ILE A 19 23.34 -42.38 26.79
CA ILE A 19 23.94 -41.17 26.18
C ILE A 19 23.08 -40.63 25.04
N SER A 20 22.37 -41.45 24.27
CA SER A 20 21.53 -40.97 23.17
C SER A 20 20.39 -40.04 23.62
N ASN A 21 19.89 -40.22 24.85
CA ASN A 21 18.86 -39.37 25.44
C ASN A 21 19.40 -38.01 25.93
N LEU A 22 20.71 -37.81 25.96
CA LEU A 22 21.36 -36.57 26.37
C LEU A 22 21.64 -35.62 25.20
N THR A 23 21.30 -36.01 23.97
CA THR A 23 21.50 -35.18 22.78
C THR A 23 20.22 -34.42 22.43
N PHE A 24 20.33 -33.11 22.23
CA PHE A 24 19.19 -32.31 21.76
C PHE A 24 18.99 -32.56 20.25
N ALA A 25 17.77 -32.90 19.83
CA ALA A 25 17.42 -33.18 18.44
C ALA A 25 17.28 -31.92 17.55
N GLN A 26 18.06 -30.87 17.81
CA GLN A 26 18.03 -29.63 17.04
C GLN A 26 18.81 -29.84 15.73
N VAL A 27 18.26 -29.36 14.61
CA VAL A 27 18.92 -29.43 13.31
C VAL A 27 19.55 -28.07 13.00
N GLY A 28 20.88 -28.03 12.97
CA GLY A 28 21.63 -26.88 12.47
C GLY A 28 22.07 -27.09 11.02
N ILE A 29 21.78 -26.14 10.14
CA ILE A 29 22.35 -26.07 8.78
C ILE A 29 23.21 -24.82 8.73
N GLY A 30 24.52 -24.98 8.51
CA GLY A 30 25.46 -23.86 8.54
C GLY A 30 25.78 -23.35 9.96
N THR A 31 25.42 -24.09 11.01
CA THR A 31 25.76 -23.79 12.41
C THR A 31 25.97 -25.08 13.22
N THR A 32 26.95 -25.08 14.14
CA THR A 32 27.17 -26.16 15.11
C THR A 32 26.47 -25.92 16.45
N THR A 33 25.94 -24.72 16.66
CA THR A 33 25.22 -24.30 17.86
C THR A 33 23.84 -23.76 17.47
N PRO A 34 22.91 -24.64 17.04
CA PRO A 34 21.55 -24.21 16.73
C PRO A 34 20.89 -23.55 17.95
N GLN A 35 20.09 -22.52 17.72
CA GLN A 35 19.34 -21.80 18.76
C GLN A 35 17.85 -22.14 18.78
N THR A 36 17.38 -22.89 17.78
CA THR A 36 15.99 -23.32 17.58
C THR A 36 15.96 -24.74 17.07
N THR A 37 14.78 -25.39 17.05
CA THR A 37 14.62 -26.78 16.56
C THR A 37 15.18 -26.98 15.14
N LEU A 38 15.04 -25.97 14.28
CA LEU A 38 15.72 -25.86 13.00
C LEU A 38 16.35 -24.47 12.94
N ASP A 39 17.68 -24.39 12.81
CA ASP A 39 18.45 -23.16 12.67
C ASP A 39 19.25 -23.24 11.36
N ILE A 40 18.91 -22.36 10.41
CA ILE A 40 19.58 -22.29 9.11
C ILE A 40 20.33 -20.97 9.06
N ARG A 41 21.65 -21.05 8.92
CA ARG A 41 22.53 -19.88 8.77
C ARG A 41 23.22 -19.92 7.42
N ALA A 42 23.20 -18.78 6.74
CA ALA A 42 23.99 -18.60 5.52
C ALA A 42 25.49 -18.56 5.85
N THR A 43 26.34 -18.86 4.85
CA THR A 43 27.80 -18.85 5.03
C THR A 43 28.33 -17.48 5.46
N ASN A 44 27.69 -16.41 5.01
CA ASN A 44 27.94 -15.02 5.38
C ASN A 44 27.12 -14.57 6.60
N HIS A 45 26.78 -15.47 7.54
CA HIS A 45 26.08 -15.11 8.78
C HIS A 45 26.76 -13.90 9.45
N LEU A 46 25.96 -12.86 9.80
CA LEU A 46 26.40 -11.54 10.29
C LEU A 46 27.05 -10.59 9.25
N GLY A 47 27.18 -11.02 7.99
CA GLY A 47 27.68 -10.22 6.86
C GLY A 47 26.58 -9.72 5.91
N ALA A 48 26.98 -9.12 4.80
CA ALA A 48 26.06 -8.60 3.78
C ALA A 48 25.45 -9.72 2.92
N VAL A 49 24.15 -9.61 2.59
CA VAL A 49 23.41 -10.57 1.75
C VAL A 49 24.00 -10.66 0.33
N THR A 50 23.97 -11.87 -0.23
CA THR A 50 24.34 -12.20 -1.61
C THR A 50 23.14 -12.79 -2.35
N GLY A 51 23.19 -12.83 -3.68
CA GLY A 51 22.11 -13.39 -4.49
C GLY A 51 21.86 -14.90 -4.32
N SER A 52 22.75 -15.60 -3.60
CA SER A 52 22.59 -17.04 -3.30
C SER A 52 22.00 -17.30 -1.91
N ASP A 53 21.79 -16.27 -1.09
CA ASP A 53 21.25 -16.43 0.25
C ASP A 53 19.72 -16.55 0.21
N GLY A 54 19.18 -17.47 1.01
CA GLY A 54 17.75 -17.60 1.24
C GLY A 54 17.27 -19.04 1.35
N VAL A 55 15.95 -19.19 1.46
CA VAL A 55 15.26 -20.47 1.44
C VAL A 55 14.20 -20.44 0.35
N LEU A 56 14.29 -21.34 -0.62
CA LEU A 56 13.26 -21.50 -1.64
C LEU A 56 12.16 -22.42 -1.12
N VAL A 57 10.97 -21.84 -0.92
CA VAL A 57 9.73 -22.59 -0.68
C VAL A 57 9.13 -23.04 -2.01
N PRO A 58 8.18 -23.99 -2.03
CA PRO A 58 7.46 -24.35 -3.25
C PRO A 58 6.87 -23.12 -3.94
N ARG A 59 7.10 -23.03 -5.25
CA ARG A 59 6.62 -21.93 -6.09
C ARG A 59 5.47 -22.41 -6.96
N VAL A 60 4.36 -21.69 -6.90
CA VAL A 60 3.11 -22.03 -7.59
C VAL A 60 2.66 -20.85 -8.47
N ASN A 61 1.78 -21.11 -9.43
CA ASN A 61 1.18 -20.10 -10.29
C ASN A 61 -0.32 -19.91 -10.03
N SER A 62 -0.91 -20.69 -9.13
CA SER A 62 -2.30 -20.57 -8.72
C SER A 62 -2.48 -21.07 -7.28
N LEU A 63 -3.47 -20.50 -6.58
CA LEU A 63 -3.90 -20.90 -5.24
C LEU A 63 -5.37 -21.36 -5.22
N GLY A 64 -5.93 -21.74 -6.37
CA GLY A 64 -7.32 -22.20 -6.49
C GLY A 64 -7.63 -23.56 -5.84
N VAL A 65 -6.66 -24.19 -5.18
CA VAL A 65 -6.82 -25.46 -4.45
C VAL A 65 -6.45 -25.30 -2.99
N SER A 66 -7.19 -25.94 -2.08
CA SER A 66 -6.89 -25.90 -0.65
C SER A 66 -5.53 -26.52 -0.32
N GLY A 67 -4.84 -25.94 0.66
CA GLY A 67 -3.68 -26.58 1.28
C GLY A 67 -4.07 -27.87 2.02
N SER A 68 -3.12 -28.77 2.17
CA SER A 68 -3.33 -30.06 2.85
C SER A 68 -2.90 -30.05 4.31
N GLN A 69 -2.12 -29.04 4.72
CA GLN A 69 -1.57 -28.94 6.07
C GLN A 69 -1.64 -27.51 6.61
N ASN A 70 -2.06 -27.36 7.86
CA ASN A 70 -2.02 -26.06 8.55
C ASN A 70 -0.56 -25.58 8.66
N GLY A 71 -0.29 -24.35 8.25
CA GLY A 71 1.05 -23.77 8.16
C GLY A 71 1.80 -24.09 6.86
N GLN A 72 1.17 -24.74 5.87
CA GLN A 72 1.80 -24.98 4.56
C GLN A 72 2.14 -23.65 3.88
N LEU A 73 3.41 -23.43 3.54
CA LEU A 73 3.94 -22.19 2.96
C LEU A 73 4.29 -22.36 1.48
N VAL A 74 3.86 -21.42 0.64
CA VAL A 74 4.17 -21.35 -0.79
C VAL A 74 4.46 -19.91 -1.23
N TYR A 75 5.13 -19.76 -2.37
CA TYR A 75 5.28 -18.49 -3.06
C TYR A 75 4.50 -18.52 -4.39
N LEU A 76 3.48 -17.69 -4.50
CA LEU A 76 2.73 -17.45 -5.72
C LEU A 76 3.56 -16.55 -6.64
N THR A 77 3.88 -17.04 -7.85
CA THR A 77 4.86 -16.43 -8.75
C THR A 77 4.29 -15.38 -9.71
N VAL A 78 2.97 -15.41 -9.93
CA VAL A 78 2.19 -14.54 -10.82
C VAL A 78 0.87 -14.20 -10.14
N ASP A 79 0.20 -13.12 -10.55
CA ASP A 79 -1.15 -12.84 -10.06
C ASP A 79 -2.12 -13.94 -10.54
N ASP A 80 -2.89 -14.49 -9.61
CA ASP A 80 -3.94 -15.46 -9.89
C ASP A 80 -5.28 -14.72 -9.91
N SER A 81 -5.52 -14.01 -11.03
CA SER A 81 -6.70 -13.17 -11.23
C SER A 81 -8.01 -13.96 -11.21
N VAL A 82 -7.96 -15.28 -11.45
CA VAL A 82 -9.14 -16.16 -11.42
C VAL A 82 -9.63 -16.36 -9.99
N ASN A 83 -8.70 -16.53 -9.04
CA ASN A 83 -9.01 -16.80 -7.64
C ASN A 83 -8.84 -15.56 -6.72
N GLY A 84 -8.47 -14.41 -7.29
CA GLY A 84 -8.36 -13.15 -6.57
C GLY A 84 -7.09 -13.01 -5.71
N TYR A 85 -6.00 -13.70 -6.08
CA TYR A 85 -4.73 -13.62 -5.35
C TYR A 85 -3.68 -12.82 -6.12
N ILE A 86 -2.90 -12.03 -5.38
CA ILE A 86 -1.77 -11.26 -5.90
C ILE A 86 -0.47 -12.01 -5.59
N LYS A 87 0.51 -11.97 -6.48
CA LYS A 87 1.87 -12.52 -6.30
C LYS A 87 2.42 -12.25 -4.88
N GLY A 88 3.02 -13.28 -4.27
CA GLY A 88 3.62 -13.16 -2.93
C GLY A 88 3.70 -14.49 -2.15
N PHE A 89 4.11 -14.40 -0.88
CA PHE A 89 4.10 -15.55 0.03
C PHE A 89 2.71 -15.78 0.63
N TYR A 90 2.31 -17.04 0.72
CA TYR A 90 1.03 -17.46 1.28
C TYR A 90 1.20 -18.66 2.20
N TYR A 91 0.43 -18.70 3.29
CA TYR A 91 0.29 -19.87 4.13
C TYR A 91 -1.16 -20.36 4.20
N TRP A 92 -1.35 -21.67 4.33
CA TRP A 92 -2.64 -22.30 4.56
C TRP A 92 -2.96 -22.33 6.06
N ASP A 93 -4.14 -21.88 6.47
CA ASP A 93 -4.57 -21.84 7.89
C ASP A 93 -5.64 -22.89 8.25
N ALA A 94 -5.79 -23.92 7.39
CA ALA A 94 -6.88 -24.90 7.39
C ALA A 94 -8.22 -24.43 6.76
N ASN A 95 -8.40 -23.14 6.49
CA ASN A 95 -9.61 -22.59 5.89
C ASN A 95 -9.35 -21.91 4.54
N ALA A 96 -8.28 -21.09 4.46
CA ALA A 96 -7.96 -20.28 3.31
C ALA A 96 -6.44 -20.07 3.14
N TRP A 97 -6.06 -19.68 1.93
CA TRP A 97 -4.73 -19.13 1.67
C TRP A 97 -4.66 -17.70 2.18
N ASN A 98 -3.79 -17.48 3.15
CA ASN A 98 -3.53 -16.18 3.73
C ASN A 98 -2.20 -15.66 3.23
N ARG A 99 -2.22 -14.45 2.65
CA ARG A 99 -0.98 -13.79 2.24
C ARG A 99 -0.18 -13.43 3.48
N ILE A 100 1.10 -13.73 3.50
CA ILE A 100 2.02 -13.17 4.49
C ILE A 100 2.19 -11.70 4.14
N ASN A 101 1.41 -10.86 4.80
CA ASN A 101 1.47 -9.41 4.61
C ASN A 101 2.86 -8.91 5.00
N THR A 102 3.46 -8.08 4.15
CA THR A 102 4.54 -7.19 4.59
C THR A 102 3.90 -6.20 5.56
N SER A 103 4.04 -6.46 6.86
CA SER A 103 3.37 -5.77 7.97
C SER A 103 3.83 -4.31 8.19
N GLY A 104 4.14 -3.58 7.13
CA GLY A 104 4.23 -2.13 7.15
C GLY A 104 3.13 -1.57 6.24
N THR A 105 2.53 -0.45 6.63
CA THR A 105 1.92 0.40 5.60
C THR A 105 2.98 0.63 4.52
N GLY A 106 2.64 0.45 3.24
CA GLY A 106 3.61 0.58 2.17
C GLY A 106 4.42 1.87 2.30
N SER A 107 5.69 1.84 1.91
CA SER A 107 6.47 3.07 1.84
C SER A 107 5.81 4.04 0.87
N TRP A 108 5.82 5.33 1.20
CA TRP A 108 5.34 6.36 0.29
C TRP A 108 6.17 6.36 -0.99
N VAL A 109 5.51 6.19 -2.12
CA VAL A 109 6.08 6.31 -3.45
C VAL A 109 5.66 7.68 -4.00
N ASN A 110 6.63 8.53 -4.29
CA ASN A 110 6.39 9.84 -4.90
C ASN A 110 6.15 9.70 -6.40
N ASP A 111 5.29 10.55 -6.95
CA ASP A 111 5.19 10.79 -8.39
C ASP A 111 6.12 11.93 -8.76
N SER A 112 6.99 11.70 -9.76
CA SER A 112 7.92 12.70 -10.26
C SER A 112 7.21 13.87 -10.96
N ALA A 113 5.97 13.67 -11.44
CA ALA A 113 5.13 14.73 -11.97
C ALA A 113 4.57 15.66 -10.86
N GLY A 114 4.56 15.22 -9.60
CA GLY A 114 4.01 15.99 -8.48
C GLY A 114 2.49 16.20 -8.58
N PHE A 115 2.00 17.30 -8.00
CA PHE A 115 0.57 17.63 -7.99
C PHE A 115 0.08 18.03 -9.39
N GLN A 116 -0.73 17.19 -10.04
CA GLN A 116 -1.21 17.45 -11.40
C GLN A 116 -2.64 17.98 -11.41
N ILE A 117 -2.87 19.04 -12.18
CA ILE A 117 -4.15 19.70 -12.34
C ILE A 117 -4.47 19.97 -13.82
N SER A 118 -5.72 19.73 -14.18
CA SER A 118 -6.31 20.06 -15.48
C SER A 118 -7.72 20.62 -15.25
N SER A 119 -8.50 20.84 -16.30
CA SER A 119 -9.91 21.22 -16.16
C SER A 119 -10.78 20.68 -17.28
N THR A 120 -12.09 20.86 -17.12
CA THR A 120 -13.08 20.61 -18.20
C THR A 120 -13.06 21.67 -19.30
N GLY A 121 -12.24 22.72 -19.17
CA GLY A 121 -12.09 23.79 -20.13
C GLY A 121 -10.62 24.01 -20.47
N THR A 122 -10.15 25.26 -20.37
CA THR A 122 -8.73 25.58 -20.48
C THR A 122 -8.03 25.22 -19.19
N ASN A 123 -6.98 24.41 -19.27
CA ASN A 123 -6.26 23.96 -18.08
C ASN A 123 -5.70 25.15 -17.27
N PRO A 124 -5.83 25.14 -15.93
CA PRO A 124 -5.10 26.06 -15.08
C PRO A 124 -3.60 25.74 -15.08
N THR A 125 -2.77 26.70 -14.71
CA THR A 125 -1.35 26.48 -14.45
C THR A 125 -1.05 26.76 -12.98
N LYS A 126 -0.12 25.97 -12.42
CA LYS A 126 0.43 26.18 -11.07
C LYS A 126 1.34 27.41 -11.06
N ALA A 127 1.59 27.95 -9.87
CA ALA A 127 2.59 28.98 -9.68
C ALA A 127 3.99 28.46 -10.07
N THR A 128 4.85 29.34 -10.57
CA THR A 128 6.23 28.98 -10.95
C THR A 128 7.00 28.50 -9.73
N THR A 129 6.97 29.29 -8.66
CA THR A 129 7.59 28.99 -7.36
C THR A 129 6.56 28.36 -6.42
N ARG A 130 6.90 27.20 -5.85
CA ARG A 130 6.04 26.39 -5.00
C ARG A 130 6.85 25.91 -3.79
N GLN A 131 6.30 25.99 -2.58
CA GLN A 131 6.90 25.38 -1.39
C GLN A 131 6.64 23.88 -1.35
N PHE A 132 5.47 23.44 -1.84
CA PHE A 132 5.12 22.04 -1.96
C PHE A 132 4.45 21.75 -3.30
N ASP A 133 4.86 20.65 -3.91
CA ASP A 133 4.27 20.11 -5.15
C ASP A 133 4.42 18.59 -5.15
N ILE A 134 3.65 17.96 -4.26
CA ILE A 134 3.80 16.56 -3.90
C ILE A 134 2.55 15.81 -4.33
N ALA A 135 2.76 14.70 -5.02
CA ALA A 135 1.78 13.63 -5.12
C ALA A 135 2.47 12.31 -4.79
N SER A 136 1.88 11.54 -3.90
CA SER A 136 2.48 10.32 -3.38
C SER A 136 1.39 9.31 -3.04
N HIS A 137 1.73 8.03 -3.10
CA HIS A 137 0.81 6.97 -2.73
C HIS A 137 1.52 5.87 -1.94
N ARG A 138 0.74 5.01 -1.30
CA ARG A 138 1.20 3.74 -0.75
C ARG A 138 0.08 2.72 -0.79
N ILE A 139 0.45 1.45 -0.84
CA ILE A 139 -0.49 0.34 -0.72
C ILE A 139 -0.63 -0.01 0.76
N LEU A 140 -1.87 -0.06 1.23
CA LEU A 140 -2.23 -0.43 2.59
C LEU A 140 -2.29 -1.95 2.75
N PRO A 141 -2.18 -2.49 3.99
CA PRO A 141 -2.21 -3.94 4.22
C PRO A 141 -3.51 -4.64 3.79
N ASN A 142 -4.61 -3.90 3.65
CA ASN A 142 -5.91 -4.37 3.16
C ASN A 142 -6.01 -4.34 1.62
N GLY A 143 -4.94 -3.96 0.90
CA GLY A 143 -4.92 -3.84 -0.56
C GLY A 143 -5.46 -2.52 -1.10
N GLU A 144 -6.00 -1.64 -0.25
CA GLU A 144 -6.40 -0.30 -0.67
C GLU A 144 -5.18 0.60 -0.91
N ILE A 145 -5.39 1.67 -1.65
CA ILE A 145 -4.37 2.65 -1.99
C ILE A 145 -4.66 3.93 -1.23
N GLU A 146 -3.70 4.38 -0.42
CA GLU A 146 -3.74 5.69 0.19
C GLU A 146 -2.92 6.68 -0.63
N VAL A 147 -3.53 7.81 -0.97
CA VAL A 147 -2.91 8.91 -1.70
C VAL A 147 -2.80 10.12 -0.80
N LYS A 148 -1.66 10.79 -0.88
CA LYS A 148 -1.39 12.08 -0.26
C LYS A 148 -0.90 13.04 -1.32
N MET A 149 -1.57 14.18 -1.44
CA MET A 149 -1.15 15.26 -2.32
C MET A 149 -1.09 16.57 -1.55
N ILE A 150 -0.01 17.33 -1.77
CA ILE A 150 0.24 18.62 -1.12
C ILE A 150 0.68 19.62 -2.18
N TYR A 151 -0.04 20.73 -2.26
CA TYR A 151 0.33 21.88 -3.06
C TYR A 151 0.40 23.12 -2.16
N ALA A 152 1.47 23.91 -2.27
CA ALA A 152 1.59 25.19 -1.58
C ALA A 152 2.37 26.20 -2.41
N ALA A 153 1.84 27.42 -2.53
CA ALA A 153 2.48 28.56 -3.19
C ALA A 153 2.17 29.87 -2.45
N ASP A 154 3.20 30.65 -2.07
CA ASP A 154 3.07 31.99 -1.46
C ASP A 154 2.87 33.11 -2.50
N SER A 155 2.96 32.78 -3.79
CA SER A 155 2.75 33.74 -4.89
C SER A 155 2.00 33.06 -6.01
N ASN A 156 1.11 33.81 -6.68
CA ASN A 156 0.43 33.35 -7.89
C ASN A 156 1.22 33.62 -9.19
N SER A 157 2.47 34.07 -9.11
CA SER A 157 3.28 34.37 -10.30
C SER A 157 3.42 33.15 -11.21
N GLY A 158 3.09 33.32 -12.50
CA GLY A 158 3.07 32.24 -13.51
C GLY A 158 1.85 31.30 -13.44
N ALA A 159 1.00 31.43 -12.42
CA ALA A 159 -0.24 30.68 -12.34
C ALA A 159 -1.32 31.31 -13.25
N SER A 160 -2.20 30.46 -13.76
CA SER A 160 -3.35 30.84 -14.57
C SER A 160 -4.56 30.09 -14.04
N ASN A 161 -5.68 30.79 -13.93
CA ASN A 161 -6.93 30.18 -13.46
C ASN A 161 -7.54 29.22 -14.48
N GLY A 162 -7.16 29.29 -15.76
CA GLY A 162 -7.85 28.54 -16.81
C GLY A 162 -9.37 28.78 -16.79
N SER A 163 -10.14 27.79 -17.23
CA SER A 163 -11.60 27.81 -17.22
C SER A 163 -12.20 26.44 -16.88
N GLY A 164 -13.47 26.44 -16.46
CA GLY A 164 -14.20 25.22 -16.09
C GLY A 164 -13.86 24.69 -14.70
N THR A 165 -14.30 23.47 -14.44
CA THR A 165 -14.08 22.76 -13.17
C THR A 165 -12.72 22.08 -13.18
N TYR A 166 -12.00 22.17 -12.07
CA TYR A 166 -10.67 21.56 -11.98
C TYR A 166 -10.75 20.05 -11.75
N LEU A 167 -9.84 19.35 -12.42
CA LEU A 167 -9.63 17.91 -12.35
C LEU A 167 -8.23 17.63 -11.83
N PHE A 168 -8.14 16.82 -10.79
CA PHE A 168 -6.89 16.39 -10.19
C PHE A 168 -6.58 14.97 -10.65
N THR A 169 -5.34 14.72 -11.05
CA THR A 169 -4.93 13.41 -11.56
C THR A 169 -4.33 12.58 -10.45
N LEU A 170 -4.71 11.31 -10.37
CA LEU A 170 -4.11 10.33 -9.48
C LEU A 170 -2.61 10.17 -9.80
N PRO A 171 -1.73 10.03 -8.78
CA PRO A 171 -0.30 9.88 -9.00
C PRO A 171 0.04 8.56 -9.69
N ASN A 172 1.18 8.51 -10.36
CA ASN A 172 1.82 7.29 -10.89
C ASN A 172 0.92 6.42 -11.77
N GLY A 173 -0.02 7.03 -12.49
CA GLY A 173 -0.93 6.34 -13.41
C GLY A 173 -1.97 5.45 -12.72
N LEU A 174 -2.16 5.60 -11.41
CA LEU A 174 -3.15 4.86 -10.65
C LEU A 174 -4.56 5.11 -11.16
N GLN A 175 -5.43 4.11 -11.00
CA GLN A 175 -6.81 4.16 -11.45
C GLN A 175 -7.78 3.75 -10.35
N PHE A 176 -8.85 4.53 -10.17
CA PHE A 176 -10.03 4.11 -9.41
C PHE A 176 -10.63 2.85 -10.05
N ASP A 177 -10.97 1.87 -9.21
CA ASP A 177 -11.92 0.83 -9.58
C ASP A 177 -13.32 1.44 -9.68
N THR A 178 -13.69 1.85 -10.89
CA THR A 178 -14.98 2.51 -11.15
C THR A 178 -16.21 1.64 -10.92
N ALA A 179 -16.05 0.32 -10.72
CA ALA A 179 -17.13 -0.55 -10.29
C ALA A 179 -17.42 -0.42 -8.79
N LYS A 180 -16.41 -0.03 -7.99
CA LYS A 180 -16.54 0.22 -6.54
C LYS A 180 -16.68 1.71 -6.21
N HIS A 181 -16.13 2.57 -7.06
CA HIS A 181 -16.09 4.02 -6.90
C HIS A 181 -16.84 4.70 -8.04
N THR A 182 -18.14 4.88 -7.87
CA THR A 182 -18.99 5.46 -8.91
C THR A 182 -18.52 6.86 -9.26
N THR A 183 -18.40 7.14 -10.56
CA THR A 183 -17.98 8.45 -11.06
C THR A 183 -19.15 9.42 -11.15
N TYR A 184 -18.88 10.71 -10.98
CA TYR A 184 -19.87 11.77 -11.19
C TYR A 184 -19.29 12.93 -12.02
N THR A 185 -19.92 13.19 -13.17
CA THR A 185 -19.46 14.18 -14.16
C THR A 185 -20.35 15.42 -14.25
N GLY A 186 -21.40 15.52 -13.42
CA GLY A 186 -22.41 16.58 -13.44
C GLY A 186 -21.92 17.99 -13.07
N THR A 187 -22.88 18.93 -13.01
CA THR A 187 -22.67 20.39 -12.93
C THR A 187 -22.30 20.93 -11.54
N SER A 188 -21.89 22.21 -11.52
CA SER A 188 -21.05 22.92 -10.54
C SER A 188 -21.55 23.08 -9.10
N VAL A 189 -22.82 22.83 -8.80
CA VAL A 189 -23.39 22.93 -7.45
C VAL A 189 -24.05 21.61 -7.08
N LEU A 190 -23.62 20.99 -5.98
CA LEU A 190 -24.11 19.66 -5.59
C LEU A 190 -25.01 19.72 -4.37
N SER A 191 -26.11 18.96 -4.41
CA SER A 191 -26.90 18.68 -3.21
C SER A 191 -26.14 17.74 -2.27
N ASN A 192 -26.45 17.80 -0.98
CA ASN A 192 -25.86 16.90 0.03
C ASN A 192 -26.09 15.43 -0.31
N SER A 193 -27.19 15.09 -0.98
CA SER A 193 -27.48 13.72 -1.42
C SER A 193 -26.51 13.23 -2.49
N ILE A 194 -26.07 14.10 -3.40
CA ILE A 194 -25.07 13.73 -4.40
C ILE A 194 -23.71 13.61 -3.72
N VAL A 195 -23.34 14.55 -2.85
CA VAL A 195 -22.10 14.46 -2.09
C VAL A 195 -22.01 13.13 -1.32
N GLY A 196 -23.06 12.77 -0.57
CA GLY A 196 -23.08 11.51 0.19
C GLY A 196 -23.07 10.23 -0.67
N ALA A 197 -23.51 10.29 -1.92
CA ALA A 197 -23.57 9.13 -2.80
C ALA A 197 -22.25 8.83 -3.53
N TYR A 198 -21.43 9.86 -3.79
CA TYR A 198 -20.23 9.74 -4.64
C TYR A 198 -18.92 10.15 -3.96
N ALA A 199 -18.97 10.76 -2.77
CA ALA A 199 -17.77 11.17 -2.07
C ALA A 199 -17.02 9.98 -1.48
N LEU A 200 -15.70 10.01 -1.61
CA LEU A 200 -14.82 9.10 -0.86
C LEU A 200 -14.65 9.62 0.57
N PRO A 201 -14.40 8.74 1.56
CA PRO A 201 -13.94 9.16 2.88
C PRO A 201 -12.58 9.85 2.77
N THR A 202 -12.50 11.12 3.12
CA THR A 202 -11.28 11.93 2.94
C THR A 202 -11.02 12.88 4.09
N THR A 203 -9.75 13.21 4.29
CA THR A 203 -9.33 14.40 5.03
C THR A 203 -8.74 15.39 4.04
N VAL A 204 -9.43 16.50 3.77
CA VAL A 204 -8.95 17.56 2.87
C VAL A 204 -8.97 18.91 3.57
N ASN A 205 -7.83 19.61 3.53
CA ASN A 205 -7.67 20.97 4.01
C ASN A 205 -7.33 21.89 2.83
N ILE A 206 -8.07 22.99 2.66
CA ILE A 206 -7.85 23.99 1.61
C ILE A 206 -7.69 25.38 2.24
N ASN A 207 -6.53 25.99 2.03
CA ASN A 207 -6.28 27.36 2.47
C ASN A 207 -6.13 28.28 1.25
N THR A 208 -6.74 29.46 1.36
CA THR A 208 -6.71 30.50 0.33
C THR A 208 -6.41 31.84 0.99
N ALA A 209 -5.77 32.78 0.27
CA ALA A 209 -5.55 34.16 0.76
C ALA A 209 -6.83 34.91 1.21
N SER A 210 -8.03 34.40 0.87
CA SER A 210 -9.32 35.00 1.21
C SER A 210 -9.94 34.46 2.51
N GLY A 211 -9.25 33.55 3.21
CA GLY A 211 -9.74 32.88 4.41
C GLY A 211 -9.59 31.35 4.35
N TYR A 212 -9.66 30.72 5.53
CA TYR A 212 -9.60 29.27 5.73
C TYR A 212 -10.93 28.60 5.35
N TYR A 213 -10.90 27.58 4.49
CA TYR A 213 -12.07 26.73 4.22
C TYR A 213 -11.77 25.32 4.69
N SER A 214 -12.52 24.86 5.70
CA SER A 214 -12.07 23.82 6.61
C SER A 214 -12.34 22.39 6.16
N SER A 215 -13.02 22.13 5.03
CA SER A 215 -13.24 20.77 4.56
C SER A 215 -13.59 20.71 3.07
N ALA A 216 -13.06 19.70 2.39
CA ALA A 216 -13.51 19.29 1.07
C ALA A 216 -13.60 17.77 0.98
N VAL A 217 -14.33 17.27 -0.01
CA VAL A 217 -14.40 15.85 -0.32
C VAL A 217 -13.90 15.57 -1.73
N ILE A 218 -13.53 14.32 -1.98
CA ILE A 218 -13.13 13.82 -3.29
C ILE A 218 -14.28 13.08 -3.93
N ILE A 219 -14.57 13.43 -5.19
CA ILE A 219 -15.50 12.70 -6.05
C ILE A 219 -14.76 12.21 -7.30
N PRO A 220 -14.72 10.89 -7.56
CA PRO A 220 -14.17 10.36 -8.80
C PRO A 220 -14.86 10.95 -10.04
N TYR A 221 -14.08 11.40 -11.01
CA TYR A 221 -14.59 11.96 -12.27
C TYR A 221 -14.47 10.96 -13.43
N ASN A 222 -13.32 10.30 -13.51
CA ASN A 222 -13.08 9.15 -14.39
C ASN A 222 -12.12 8.19 -13.66
N SER A 223 -11.61 7.16 -14.35
CA SER A 223 -10.69 6.20 -13.72
C SER A 223 -9.41 6.84 -13.18
N THR A 224 -8.89 7.91 -13.78
CA THR A 224 -7.59 8.52 -13.41
C THR A 224 -7.70 9.85 -12.68
N GLN A 225 -8.89 10.46 -12.66
CA GLN A 225 -9.06 11.84 -12.21
C GLN A 225 -10.24 11.98 -11.27
N PHE A 226 -10.12 12.96 -10.38
CA PHE A 226 -11.15 13.30 -9.40
C PHE A 226 -11.34 14.81 -9.29
N ARG A 227 -12.44 15.18 -8.64
CA ARG A 227 -12.80 16.56 -8.32
C ARG A 227 -12.78 16.77 -6.81
N LEU A 228 -12.45 17.99 -6.41
CA LEU A 228 -12.56 18.44 -5.02
C LEU A 228 -13.80 19.31 -4.86
N ILE A 229 -14.62 18.98 -3.87
CA ILE A 229 -15.85 19.70 -3.53
C ILE A 229 -15.69 20.34 -2.16
N SER A 230 -15.78 21.65 -2.07
CA SER A 230 -15.83 22.33 -0.77
C SER A 230 -17.10 21.96 -0.03
N ILE A 231 -16.96 21.60 1.25
CA ILE A 231 -18.06 21.31 2.16
C ILE A 231 -17.90 22.17 3.43
N GLY A 232 -18.95 22.87 3.84
CA GLY A 232 -18.98 23.66 5.08
C GLY A 232 -18.62 25.14 4.93
N GLY A 233 -19.48 25.99 5.51
CA GLY A 233 -19.59 27.45 5.30
C GLY A 233 -21.02 27.78 4.88
N ASN A 234 -21.51 29.01 5.08
CA ASN A 234 -22.90 29.42 4.79
C ASN A 234 -23.27 29.44 3.28
N SER A 235 -22.75 28.51 2.48
CA SER A 235 -22.76 28.50 1.01
C SER A 235 -23.01 27.09 0.47
N ASN A 236 -23.32 26.97 -0.81
CA ASN A 236 -23.58 25.69 -1.48
C ASN A 236 -22.31 24.82 -1.58
N ASN A 237 -22.46 23.50 -1.73
CA ASN A 237 -21.33 22.63 -2.07
C ASN A 237 -20.89 22.91 -3.50
N GLU A 238 -19.65 23.38 -3.65
CA GLU A 238 -19.11 23.87 -4.91
C GLU A 238 -17.78 23.19 -5.24
N TYR A 239 -17.53 23.00 -6.54
CA TYR A 239 -16.23 22.53 -7.00
C TYR A 239 -15.18 23.60 -6.83
N ILE A 240 -13.94 23.16 -6.63
CA ILE A 240 -12.79 24.00 -6.95
C ILE A 240 -12.75 24.21 -8.48
N ALA A 241 -12.78 25.46 -8.91
CA ALA A 241 -12.91 25.85 -10.30
C ALA A 241 -12.33 27.26 -10.56
N SER A 242 -12.28 27.66 -11.83
CA SER A 242 -12.02 29.06 -12.18
C SER A 242 -13.14 29.95 -11.61
N GLY A 243 -12.77 31.00 -10.88
CA GLY A 243 -13.73 31.88 -10.16
C GLY A 243 -14.17 31.40 -8.77
N HIS A 244 -14.01 30.12 -8.45
CA HIS A 244 -14.39 29.52 -7.15
C HIS A 244 -13.20 28.73 -6.59
N TYR A 245 -12.47 29.31 -5.62
CA TYR A 245 -11.27 28.70 -5.05
C TYR A 245 -10.16 28.45 -6.09
N SER A 246 -9.98 29.35 -7.05
CA SER A 246 -9.10 29.17 -8.21
C SER A 246 -7.59 29.15 -7.90
N PHE A 247 -6.79 28.49 -8.74
CA PHE A 247 -5.35 28.29 -8.50
C PHE A 247 -4.47 29.54 -8.66
N GLY A 248 -4.97 30.60 -9.31
CA GLY A 248 -4.29 31.88 -9.48
C GLY A 248 -4.47 32.87 -8.32
N ALA A 249 -4.99 32.43 -7.17
CA ALA A 249 -5.01 33.24 -5.95
C ALA A 249 -3.65 33.17 -5.22
N ASN A 250 -3.27 34.23 -4.50
CA ASN A 250 -2.12 34.21 -3.60
C ASN A 250 -2.35 33.22 -2.43
N ASP A 251 -1.25 32.81 -1.77
CA ASP A 251 -1.23 31.95 -0.58
C ASP A 251 -2.15 30.74 -0.69
N ARG A 252 -1.91 29.92 -1.72
CA ARG A 252 -2.73 28.75 -2.01
C ARG A 252 -2.10 27.52 -1.36
N THR A 253 -2.85 26.86 -0.48
CA THR A 253 -2.48 25.54 0.05
C THR A 253 -3.60 24.52 -0.17
N ILE A 254 -3.25 23.33 -0.67
CA ILE A 254 -4.13 22.16 -0.71
C ILE A 254 -3.37 21.01 -0.07
N HIS A 255 -3.96 20.38 0.93
CA HIS A 255 -3.45 19.15 1.51
C HIS A 255 -4.59 18.14 1.59
N LEU A 256 -4.45 17.04 0.86
CA LEU A 256 -5.43 15.97 0.83
C LEU A 256 -4.77 14.63 1.15
N ILE A 257 -5.48 13.81 1.93
CA ILE A 257 -5.20 12.40 2.15
C ILE A 257 -6.51 11.63 2.00
N PHE A 258 -6.49 10.59 1.18
CA PHE A 258 -7.65 9.72 0.96
C PHE A 258 -7.23 8.30 0.60
N THR A 259 -8.14 7.37 0.81
CA THR A 259 -7.95 5.95 0.48
C THR A 259 -9.00 5.50 -0.51
N PHE A 260 -8.65 4.63 -1.45
CA PHE A 260 -9.58 4.04 -2.41
C PHE A 260 -9.15 2.63 -2.84
N ASN A 261 -10.04 1.93 -3.56
CA ASN A 261 -9.74 0.65 -4.17
C ASN A 261 -9.27 0.89 -5.61
N GLY A 262 -8.04 0.46 -5.93
CA GLY A 262 -7.48 0.56 -7.27
C GLY A 262 -7.86 -0.61 -8.17
N LEU A 263 -7.63 -0.44 -9.48
CA LEU A 263 -7.57 -1.52 -10.48
C LEU A 263 -6.19 -2.16 -10.55
#